data_AF-A0A0F9QGZ3-F1
#
_entry.id   AF-A0A0F9QGZ3-F1
#
_cell.length_a   1.000
_cell.length_b   1.000
_cell.length_c   1.000
_cell.angle_alpha   90.00
_cell.angle_beta   90.00
_cell.angle_gamma   90.00
#
_symmetry.space_group_name_H-M   'P 1'
#
loop_
_entity.id
_entity.type
_entity.pdbx_description
1 polymer ?
#
loop_
_entity_poly.entity_id
_entity_poly.type
_entity_poly.pdbx_seq_one_letter_code
_entity_poly.pdbx_strand_id
1 'polypeptide(L)'
;MSAKPEPWSKEEFEQKLRDKEDLYHINHPFHKLMHAGKLNQKQVQGWVANRFYYQTAIPIKDAAIMANCDDAEVRKHWVQRILDHDGFDGAEGGIEAN
;
A
#
# COMPACT_ATOMS: atom_id res chain seq x y z
N MET A 1 10.67 36.14 -10.97
CA MET A 1 10.37 34.98 -10.10
C MET A 1 8.90 34.68 -10.28
N SER A 2 8.54 33.49 -10.78
CA SER A 2 7.12 33.14 -10.96
C SER A 2 6.44 33.02 -9.58
N ALA A 3 5.24 33.57 -9.45
CA ALA A 3 4.45 33.47 -8.22
C ALA A 3 4.21 31.98 -7.88
N LYS A 4 4.36 31.62 -6.61
CA LYS A 4 3.98 30.28 -6.14
C LYS A 4 2.46 30.16 -6.26
N PRO A 5 1.94 29.03 -6.77
CA PRO A 5 0.49 28.83 -6.82
C PRO A 5 -0.08 28.80 -5.40
N GLU A 6 -1.29 29.32 -5.25
CA GLU A 6 -2.05 29.22 -4.00
C GLU A 6 -2.25 27.74 -3.63
N PRO A 7 -2.09 27.36 -2.34
CA PRO A 7 -2.39 26.02 -1.88
C PRO A 7 -3.88 25.69 -2.09
N TRP A 8 -4.16 24.45 -2.47
CA TRP A 8 -5.54 23.95 -2.56
C TRP A 8 -6.22 23.90 -1.20
N SER A 9 -7.57 23.98 -1.19
CA SER A 9 -8.32 23.59 0.00
C SER A 9 -8.10 22.11 0.32
N LYS A 10 -8.45 21.69 1.54
CA LYS A 10 -8.36 20.28 1.94
C LYS A 10 -9.17 19.38 1.02
N GLU A 11 -10.40 19.79 0.70
CA GLU A 11 -11.35 19.06 -0.15
C GLU A 11 -10.83 18.97 -1.59
N GLU A 12 -10.33 20.08 -2.13
CA GLU A 12 -9.73 20.12 -3.46
C GLU A 12 -8.49 19.24 -3.54
N PHE A 13 -7.65 19.25 -2.51
CA PHE A 13 -6.46 18.41 -2.47
C PHE A 13 -6.81 16.93 -2.39
N GLU A 14 -7.77 16.56 -1.54
CA GLU A 14 -8.25 15.17 -1.43
C GLU A 14 -8.82 14.68 -2.77
N GLN A 15 -9.65 15.50 -3.43
CA GLN A 15 -10.21 15.16 -4.73
C GLN A 15 -9.09 14.90 -5.75
N LYS A 16 -8.05 15.74 -5.77
CA LYS A 16 -6.90 15.54 -6.67
C LYS A 16 -6.11 14.26 -6.39
N LEU A 17 -6.07 13.79 -5.14
CA LEU A 17 -5.49 12.49 -4.82
C LEU A 17 -6.39 11.35 -5.33
N ARG A 18 -7.70 11.47 -5.17
CA ARG A 18 -8.69 10.48 -5.65
C ARG A 18 -8.71 10.38 -7.18
N ASP A 19 -8.53 11.49 -7.88
CA ASP A 19 -8.43 11.53 -9.35
C ASP A 19 -7.23 10.72 -9.90
N LYS A 20 -6.33 10.22 -9.03
CA LYS A 20 -5.27 9.27 -9.42
C LYS A 20 -5.73 7.81 -9.47
N GLU A 21 -6.98 7.51 -9.14
CA GLU A 21 -7.57 6.16 -9.15
C GLU A 21 -7.38 5.45 -10.49
N ASP A 22 -7.45 6.17 -11.61
CA ASP A 22 -7.25 5.61 -12.95
C ASP A 22 -5.87 4.94 -13.11
N LEU A 23 -4.88 5.38 -12.32
CA LEU A 23 -3.52 4.83 -12.30
C LEU A 23 -3.35 3.65 -11.34
N TYR A 24 -4.39 3.28 -10.59
CA TYR A 24 -4.33 2.17 -9.65
C TYR A 24 -4.23 0.82 -10.35
N HIS A 25 -3.55 -0.14 -9.73
CA HIS A 25 -3.20 -1.41 -10.38
C HIS A 25 -4.42 -2.28 -10.72
N ILE A 26 -5.59 -2.01 -10.15
CA ILE A 26 -6.84 -2.70 -10.47
C ILE A 26 -7.16 -2.60 -11.98
N ASN A 27 -6.73 -1.51 -12.61
CA ASN A 27 -6.94 -1.24 -14.03
C ASN A 27 -5.94 -1.98 -14.94
N HIS A 28 -4.88 -2.57 -14.39
CA HIS A 28 -3.85 -3.25 -15.16
C HIS A 28 -4.40 -4.52 -15.84
N PRO A 29 -4.02 -4.82 -17.11
CA PRO A 29 -4.53 -5.98 -17.83
C PRO A 29 -4.37 -7.32 -17.09
N PHE A 30 -3.23 -7.51 -16.41
CA PHE A 30 -3.00 -8.72 -15.59
C PHE A 30 -4.03 -8.86 -14.47
N HIS A 31 -4.35 -7.77 -13.76
CA HIS A 31 -5.33 -7.78 -12.68
C HIS A 31 -6.74 -8.08 -13.22
N LYS A 32 -7.12 -7.46 -14.35
CA LYS A 32 -8.40 -7.74 -15.04
C LYS A 32 -8.52 -9.21 -15.45
N LEU A 33 -7.44 -9.81 -15.97
CA LEU A 33 -7.42 -11.24 -16.32
C LEU A 33 -7.51 -12.14 -15.08
N MET A 34 -6.82 -11.79 -14.00
CA MET A 34 -6.86 -12.50 -12.72
C MET A 34 -8.28 -12.51 -12.15
N HIS A 35 -8.90 -11.33 -12.04
CA HIS A 35 -10.27 -11.18 -11.53
C HIS A 35 -11.30 -11.89 -12.43
N ALA A 36 -11.09 -11.92 -13.74
CA ALA A 36 -11.94 -12.65 -14.67
C ALA A 36 -11.72 -14.17 -14.68
N GLY A 37 -10.81 -14.71 -13.86
CA GLY A 37 -10.49 -16.14 -13.81
C GLY A 37 -9.79 -16.67 -15.08
N LYS A 38 -9.12 -15.79 -15.84
CA LYS A 38 -8.52 -16.12 -17.15
C LYS A 38 -7.02 -16.43 -17.10
N LEU A 39 -6.41 -16.40 -15.92
CA LEU A 39 -5.01 -16.78 -15.75
C LEU A 39 -4.88 -18.30 -15.64
N ASN A 40 -3.81 -18.85 -16.22
CA ASN A 40 -3.43 -20.23 -15.97
C ASN A 40 -2.71 -20.36 -14.61
N GLN A 41 -2.55 -21.61 -14.15
CA GLN A 41 -1.92 -21.91 -12.86
C GLN A 41 -0.53 -21.28 -12.70
N LYS A 42 0.31 -21.35 -13.74
CA LYS A 42 1.68 -20.80 -13.71
C LYS A 42 1.68 -19.28 -13.53
N GLN A 43 0.73 -18.58 -14.17
CA GLN A 43 0.58 -17.13 -14.03
C GLN A 43 0.14 -16.73 -12.62
N VAL A 44 -0.80 -17.47 -12.03
CA VAL A 44 -1.23 -17.24 -10.64
C VAL A 44 -0.08 -17.51 -9.66
N GLN A 45 0.62 -18.64 -9.80
CA GLN A 45 1.78 -18.95 -8.96
C GLN A 45 2.89 -17.90 -9.08
N GLY A 46 3.16 -17.42 -10.30
CA GLY A 46 4.10 -16.33 -10.53
C GLY A 46 3.66 -15.03 -9.82
N TRP A 47 2.38 -14.67 -9.90
CA TRP A 47 1.85 -13.52 -9.17
C TRP A 47 1.99 -13.68 -7.66
N VAL A 48 1.61 -14.84 -7.09
CA VAL A 48 1.73 -15.11 -5.65
C VAL A 48 3.19 -14.99 -5.19
N ALA A 49 4.13 -15.63 -5.89
CA ALA A 49 5.55 -15.60 -5.52
C ALA A 49 6.14 -14.18 -5.55
N ASN A 50 5.78 -13.37 -6.55
CA ASN A 50 6.26 -11.99 -6.64
C ASN A 50 5.55 -11.07 -5.63
N ARG A 51 4.24 -11.28 -5.39
CA ARG A 51 3.49 -10.49 -4.42
C ARG A 51 3.94 -10.79 -3.00
N PHE A 52 4.32 -12.03 -2.69
CA PHE A 52 4.93 -12.38 -1.40
C PHE A 52 6.13 -11.48 -1.06
N TYR A 53 7.04 -11.27 -2.01
CA TYR A 53 8.18 -10.36 -1.80
C TYR A 53 7.72 -8.93 -1.47
N TYR A 54 6.75 -8.40 -2.22
CA TYR A 54 6.16 -7.08 -1.92
C TYR A 54 5.55 -7.06 -0.51
N GLN A 55 4.78 -8.08 -0.11
CA GLN A 55 4.17 -8.15 1.22
C GLN A 55 5.23 -8.16 2.33
N THR A 56 6.30 -8.94 2.18
CA THR A 56 7.39 -9.00 3.18
C THR A 56 8.19 -7.69 3.28
N ALA A 57 8.18 -6.87 2.24
CA ALA A 57 8.85 -5.57 2.24
C ALA A 57 8.01 -4.45 2.91
N ILE A 58 6.68 -4.63 3.03
CA ILE A 58 5.81 -3.62 3.66
C ILE A 58 6.24 -3.28 5.10
N PRO A 59 6.40 -4.23 6.03
CA PRO A 59 6.80 -3.91 7.42
C PRO A 59 8.17 -3.24 7.48
N ILE A 60 9.12 -3.63 6.61
CA ILE A 60 10.44 -3.00 6.50
C ILE A 60 10.32 -1.54 6.04
N LYS A 61 9.50 -1.28 5.01
CA LYS A 61 9.20 0.07 4.52
C LYS A 61 8.50 0.91 5.59
N ASP A 62 7.57 0.34 6.35
CA ASP A 62 6.86 1.05 7.42
C ASP A 62 7.78 1.36 8.62
N ALA A 63 8.71 0.46 8.96
CA ALA A 63 9.74 0.72 9.96
C ALA A 63 10.65 1.89 9.54
N ALA A 64 11.00 1.99 8.25
CA ALA A 64 11.80 3.11 7.73
C ALA A 64 11.05 4.45 7.80
N ILE A 65 9.72 4.46 7.63
CA ILE A 65 8.90 5.66 7.84
C ILE A 65 8.95 6.06 9.32
N MET A 66 8.76 5.09 10.23
CA MET A 66 8.81 5.34 11.67
C MET A 66 10.17 5.86 12.13
N ALA A 67 11.27 5.34 11.58
CA ALA A 67 12.62 5.79 11.90
C ALA A 67 12.88 7.26 11.49
N ASN A 68 12.16 7.77 10.49
CA ASN A 68 12.23 9.15 10.02
C ASN A 68 11.18 10.08 10.64
N CYS A 69 10.40 9.61 11.62
CA CYS A 69 9.33 10.38 12.26
C CYS A 69 9.65 10.64 13.73
N ASP A 70 9.82 11.91 14.12
CA ASP A 70 10.13 12.34 15.49
C ASP A 70 8.89 12.42 16.41
N ASP A 71 7.69 12.59 15.84
CA ASP A 71 6.42 12.59 16.56
C ASP A 71 6.04 11.18 17.09
N ALA A 72 6.00 11.05 18.42
CA ALA A 72 5.67 9.80 19.09
C ALA A 72 4.22 9.36 18.89
N GLU A 73 3.26 10.29 18.80
CA GLU A 73 1.85 9.95 18.59
C GLU A 73 1.63 9.41 17.18
N VAL A 74 2.32 9.96 16.17
CA VAL A 74 2.28 9.42 14.81
C VAL A 74 2.88 8.00 14.77
N ARG A 75 4.03 7.77 15.42
CA ARG A 75 4.65 6.43 15.47
C ARG A 75 3.77 5.39 16.16
N LYS A 76 3.02 5.75 17.20
CA LYS A 76 2.05 4.85 17.86
C LYS A 76 0.94 4.40 16.93
N HIS A 77 0.47 5.26 16.03
CA HIS A 77 -0.50 4.86 15.02
C HIS A 77 0.16 4.02 13.91
N TRP A 78 1.39 4.34 13.54
CA TRP A 78 2.09 3.67 12.44
C TRP A 78 2.51 2.24 12.77
N VAL A 79 2.86 1.95 14.03
CA VAL A 79 3.32 0.62 14.44
C VAL A 79 2.27 -0.47 14.19
N GLN A 80 0.98 -0.13 14.22
CA GLN A 80 -0.09 -1.08 13.93
C GLN A 80 0.10 -1.75 12.57
N ARG A 81 0.55 -1.01 11.54
CA ARG A 81 0.82 -1.57 10.21
C ARG A 81 1.87 -2.68 10.25
N ILE A 82 2.89 -2.54 11.07
CA ILE A 82 3.94 -3.57 11.21
C ILE A 82 3.34 -4.78 11.94
N LEU A 83 2.62 -4.55 13.05
CA LEU A 83 1.99 -5.62 13.82
C LEU A 83 0.98 -6.43 12.99
N ASP A 84 0.22 -5.76 12.14
CA ASP A 84 -0.74 -6.40 11.24
C ASP A 84 -0.05 -7.29 10.18
N HIS A 85 1.17 -6.92 9.76
CA HIS A 85 1.96 -7.67 8.78
C HIS A 85 2.79 -8.79 9.42
N ASP A 86 3.45 -8.54 10.54
CA ASP A 86 4.40 -9.46 11.19
C ASP A 86 3.74 -10.34 12.25
N GLY A 87 2.58 -9.93 12.78
CA GLY A 87 1.92 -10.56 13.92
C GLY A 87 2.49 -10.06 15.25
N PHE A 88 1.81 -10.40 16.36
CA PHE A 88 2.24 -10.08 17.73
C PHE A 88 1.54 -10.99 18.74
N ASP A 89 2.20 -11.31 19.86
CA ASP A 89 1.61 -12.05 20.99
C ASP A 89 0.79 -13.30 20.63
N GLY A 90 1.31 -14.10 19.70
CA GLY A 90 0.65 -15.33 19.24
C GLY A 90 -0.46 -15.11 18.20
N ALA A 91 -0.77 -13.87 17.84
CA ALA A 91 -1.53 -13.56 16.63
C ALA A 91 -0.62 -13.71 15.40
N GLU A 92 -1.08 -14.47 14.42
CA GLU A 92 -0.42 -14.57 13.12
C GLU A 92 -0.54 -13.24 12.37
N GLY A 93 0.56 -12.81 11.74
CA GLY A 93 0.55 -11.71 10.79
C GLY A 93 0.01 -12.14 9.43
N GLY A 94 -0.06 -11.19 8.50
CA GLY A 94 -0.50 -11.44 7.13
C GLY A 94 -1.90 -10.89 6.88
N ILE A 95 -2.00 -9.56 6.83
CA ILE A 95 -3.23 -8.91 6.36
C ILE A 95 -3.60 -9.40 4.96
N GLU A 96 -4.87 -9.73 4.78
CA GLU A 96 -5.47 -9.94 3.47
C GLU A 96 -5.23 -8.70 2.59
N ALA A 97 -4.57 -8.91 1.45
CA ALA A 97 -4.47 -7.87 0.43
C ALA A 97 -5.85 -7.70 -0.22
N ASN A 98 -6.69 -6.85 0.38
CA ASN A 98 -7.96 -6.40 -0.21
C ASN A 98 -7.74 -5.56 -1.46
#